data_AF-A0A920KRP2-F1
#
_entry.id   AF-A0A920KRP2-F1
#
_cell.length_a   1.000
_cell.length_b   1.000
_cell.length_c   1.000
_cell.angle_alpha   90.00
_cell.angle_beta   90.00
_cell.angle_gamma   90.00
#
_symmetry.space_group_name_H-M   'P 1'
#
loop_
_entity.id
_entity.type
_entity.pdbx_description
1 polymer ?
#
loop_
_entity_poly.entity_id
_entity_poly.type
_entity_poly.pdbx_seq_one_letter_code
_entity_poly.pdbx_strand_id
1 'polypeptide(L)'
;MVFVGGDARAAEAMASQAVSAARRVYSMPPAHGALLAGRVLSSPALRSSWQTELGQICERINGLRGQFRDALTTATGKTLVLLALSTVCFRFWV
;
A
#
# COMPACT_ATOMS: atom_id res chain seq x y z
N MET A 1 -2.36 11.13 -10.61
CA MET A 1 -3.52 11.07 -9.69
C MET A 1 -4.76 10.94 -10.55
N VAL A 2 -5.59 9.92 -10.32
CA VAL A 2 -6.82 9.70 -11.10
C VAL A 2 -7.98 10.28 -10.31
N PHE A 3 -8.75 11.17 -10.93
CA PHE A 3 -9.99 11.72 -10.38
C PHE A 3 -11.17 11.15 -11.17
N VAL A 4 -12.21 10.73 -10.47
CA VAL A 4 -13.41 10.16 -11.07
C VAL A 4 -14.59 11.03 -10.68
N GLY A 5 -15.29 11.56 -11.68
CA GLY A 5 -16.48 12.39 -11.51
C GLY A 5 -17.64 11.86 -12.36
N GLY A 6 -18.83 12.48 -12.22
CA GLY A 6 -20.01 12.10 -13.00
C GLY A 6 -19.85 12.31 -14.51
N ASP A 7 -18.93 13.19 -14.91
CA ASP A 7 -18.48 13.40 -16.28
C ASP A 7 -17.00 13.85 -16.30
N ALA A 8 -16.44 14.02 -17.51
CA ALA A 8 -15.06 14.45 -17.70
C ALA A 8 -14.77 15.85 -17.09
N ARG A 9 -15.72 16.78 -17.22
CA ARG A 9 -15.58 18.15 -16.71
C ARG A 9 -15.52 18.17 -15.19
N ALA A 10 -16.33 17.35 -14.53
CA ALA A 10 -16.33 17.17 -13.09
C ALA A 10 -14.99 16.58 -12.62
N ALA A 11 -14.45 15.57 -13.33
CA ALA A 11 -13.15 14.99 -13.00
C ALA A 11 -12.00 16.00 -13.16
N GLU A 12 -12.00 16.81 -14.22
CA GLU A 12 -11.03 17.88 -14.44
C GLU A 12 -11.11 18.97 -13.36
N ALA A 13 -12.33 19.37 -12.99
CA ALA A 13 -12.54 20.32 -11.91
C ALA A 13 -11.96 19.81 -10.59
N MET A 14 -12.20 18.55 -10.23
CA MET A 14 -11.61 17.91 -9.05
C MET A 14 -10.08 17.93 -9.09
N ALA A 15 -9.49 17.60 -10.25
CA ALA A 15 -8.04 17.60 -10.42
C ALA A 15 -7.43 19.00 -10.21
N SER A 16 -8.06 20.03 -10.77
CA SER A 16 -7.59 21.41 -10.61
C SER A 16 -7.58 21.87 -9.15
N GLN A 17 -8.64 21.52 -8.40
CA GLN A 17 -8.76 21.88 -6.99
C GLN A 17 -7.72 21.15 -6.13
N ALA A 18 -7.48 19.87 -6.41
CA ALA A 18 -6.45 19.11 -5.71
C ALA A 18 -5.04 19.68 -5.96
N VAL A 19 -4.72 20.11 -7.19
CA VAL A 19 -3.44 20.77 -7.49
C VAL A 19 -3.33 22.12 -6.77
N SER A 20 -4.41 22.91 -6.73
CA SER A 20 -4.46 24.16 -5.98
C SER A 20 -4.20 23.96 -4.48
N ALA A 21 -4.84 22.95 -3.88
CA ALA A 21 -4.64 22.58 -2.48
C ALA A 21 -3.19 22.13 -2.21
N ALA A 22 -2.65 21.23 -3.05
CA ALA A 22 -1.27 20.76 -2.96
C ALA A 22 -0.25 21.91 -2.97
N ARG A 23 -0.43 22.90 -3.86
CA ARG A 23 0.44 24.08 -3.94
C ARG A 23 0.46 24.90 -2.65
N ARG A 24 -0.67 25.00 -1.96
CA ARG A 24 -0.75 25.72 -0.68
C ARG A 24 -0.11 24.97 0.48
N VAL A 25 -0.11 23.63 0.44
CA VAL A 25 0.41 22.81 1.54
C VAL A 25 1.91 22.57 1.42
N TYR A 26 2.38 22.19 0.23
CA TYR A 26 3.76 21.75 0.03
C TYR A 26 4.38 22.26 -1.27
N SER A 27 3.74 23.22 -1.96
CA SER A 27 4.17 23.79 -3.25
C SER A 27 4.25 22.76 -4.38
N MET A 28 5.27 21.92 -4.37
CA MET A 28 5.51 20.88 -5.37
C MET A 28 5.96 19.59 -4.69
N PRO A 29 5.42 18.42 -5.07
CA PRO A 29 5.80 17.16 -4.44
C PRO A 29 7.28 16.80 -4.71
N PRO A 30 7.95 16.07 -3.80
CA PRO A 30 9.33 15.64 -3.98
C PRO A 30 9.46 14.69 -5.18
N ALA A 31 10.32 15.03 -6.14
CA ALA A 31 10.41 14.33 -7.43
C ALA A 31 11.03 12.94 -7.33
N HIS A 32 12.04 12.75 -6.48
CA HIS A 32 12.91 11.57 -6.52
C HIS A 32 12.16 10.24 -6.37
N GLY A 33 11.25 10.15 -5.40
CA GLY A 33 10.47 8.92 -5.16
C GLY A 33 9.53 8.60 -6.33
N ALA A 34 8.87 9.61 -6.89
CA ALA A 34 7.98 9.44 -8.04
C ALA A 34 8.76 8.99 -9.29
N LEU A 35 9.96 9.54 -9.50
CA LEU A 35 10.84 9.13 -10.61
C LEU A 35 11.32 7.68 -10.46
N LEU A 36 11.69 7.26 -9.24
CA LEU A 36 12.11 5.89 -8.98
C LEU A 36 10.97 4.90 -9.19
N ALA A 37 9.79 5.18 -8.61
CA ALA A 37 8.59 4.37 -8.83
C ALA A 37 8.22 4.32 -10.32
N GLY A 38 8.32 5.45 -11.03
CA GLY A 38 8.09 5.53 -12.48
C GLY A 38 9.02 4.62 -13.27
N ARG A 39 10.32 4.61 -12.96
CA ARG A 39 11.32 3.73 -13.61
C ARG A 39 11.03 2.25 -13.36
N VAL A 40 10.70 1.88 -12.12
CA VAL A 40 10.38 0.50 -11.75
C VAL A 40 9.13 0.02 -12.47
N LEU A 41 8.08 0.85 -12.51
CA LEU A 41 6.78 0.45 -13.05
C LEU A 41 6.70 0.49 -14.58
N SER A 42 7.54 1.28 -15.26
CA SER A 42 7.57 1.38 -16.72
C SER A 42 8.43 0.30 -17.41
N SER A 43 9.38 -0.31 -16.71
CA SER A 43 10.21 -1.41 -17.23
C SER A 43 9.60 -2.76 -16.85
N PRO A 44 9.26 -3.63 -17.83
CA PRO A 44 8.70 -4.95 -17.53
C PRO A 44 9.60 -5.82 -16.65
N ALA A 45 10.92 -5.76 -16.87
CA ALA A 45 11.89 -6.52 -16.08
C ALA A 45 11.96 -6.02 -14.63
N LEU A 46 12.06 -4.70 -14.42
CA LEU A 46 12.09 -4.12 -13.08
C LEU A 46 10.76 -4.32 -12.33
N ARG A 47 9.64 -4.19 -13.03
CA ARG A 47 8.31 -4.46 -12.47
C ARG A 47 8.19 -5.90 -12.00
N SER A 48 8.66 -6.86 -12.78
CA SER A 48 8.63 -8.28 -12.40
C SER A 48 9.51 -8.57 -11.18
N SER A 49 10.73 -8.01 -11.11
CA SER A 49 11.58 -8.10 -9.91
C SER A 49 10.88 -7.52 -8.70
N TRP A 50 10.37 -6.29 -8.80
CA TRP A 50 9.66 -5.61 -7.72
C TRP A 50 8.44 -6.39 -7.22
N GLN A 51 7.64 -6.97 -8.12
CA GLN A 51 6.49 -7.80 -7.75
C GLN A 51 6.93 -9.07 -7.02
N THR A 52 8.05 -9.68 -7.41
CA THR A 52 8.62 -10.85 -6.74
C THR A 52 9.07 -10.51 -5.32
N GLU A 53 9.82 -9.42 -5.17
CA GLU A 53 10.26 -8.93 -3.85
C GLU A 53 9.07 -8.58 -2.94
N LEU A 54 8.05 -7.91 -3.50
CA LEU A 54 6.82 -7.59 -2.77
C LEU A 54 6.11 -8.86 -2.28
N GLY A 55 6.02 -9.89 -3.14
CA GLY A 55 5.46 -11.19 -2.79
C GLY A 55 6.20 -11.85 -1.62
N GLN A 56 7.53 -11.89 -1.67
CA GLN A 56 8.37 -12.45 -0.60
C GLN A 56 8.17 -11.72 0.74
N ILE A 57 8.04 -10.38 0.70
CA ILE A 57 7.77 -9.59 1.91
C ILE A 57 6.39 -9.95 2.50
N CYS A 58 5.37 -10.04 1.65
CA CYS A 58 4.02 -10.43 2.06
C CYS A 58 3.99 -11.85 2.67
N GLU A 59 4.64 -12.82 2.01
CA GLU A 59 4.78 -14.19 2.51
C GLU A 59 5.45 -14.24 3.87
N ARG A 60 6.55 -13.50 4.05
CA ARG A 60 7.27 -13.43 5.33
C ARG A 60 6.37 -12.87 6.45
N ILE A 61 5.63 -11.80 6.19
CA ILE A 61 4.72 -11.20 7.18
C ILE A 61 3.62 -12.20 7.56
N ASN A 62 3.02 -12.87 6.59
CA ASN A 62 1.98 -13.86 6.84
C ASN A 62 2.52 -15.08 7.61
N GLY A 63 3.74 -15.52 7.30
CA GLY A 63 4.44 -16.56 8.06
C GLY A 63 4.63 -16.18 9.53
N LEU A 64 5.12 -14.97 9.80
CA LEU A 64 5.28 -14.46 11.17
C LEU A 64 3.95 -14.36 11.93
N ARG A 65 2.87 -13.95 11.25
CA ARG A 65 1.52 -13.93 11.85
C ARG A 65 1.03 -15.31 12.23
N GLY A 66 1.25 -16.31 11.38
CA GLY A 66 0.92 -17.71 11.65
C GLY A 66 1.69 -18.24 12.87
N GLN A 67 3.01 -18.07 12.87
CA GLN A 67 3.87 -18.48 13.99
C GLN A 67 3.45 -17.83 15.31
N PHE A 68 3.12 -16.54 15.28
CA PHE A 68 2.65 -15.82 16.47
C PHE A 68 1.31 -16.35 16.99
N ARG A 69 0.34 -16.61 16.10
CA ARG A 69 -0.95 -17.24 16.45
C ARG A 69 -0.72 -18.60 17.12
N ASP A 70 0.14 -19.43 16.56
CA ASP A 70 0.38 -20.79 17.03
C ASP A 70 1.06 -20.77 18.42
N ALA A 71 2.03 -19.87 18.60
CA ALA A 71 2.68 -19.64 19.89
C ALA A 71 1.68 -19.14 20.96
N LEU A 72 0.82 -18.18 20.63
CA LEU A 72 -0.20 -17.68 21.56
C LEU A 72 -1.23 -18.74 21.93
N THR A 73 -1.65 -19.55 20.96
CA THR A 73 -2.61 -20.64 21.19
C THR A 73 -2.01 -21.67 22.14
N THR A 74 -0.74 -22.01 21.94
CA THR A 74 0.01 -22.91 22.83
C THR A 74 0.13 -22.33 24.25
N ALA A 75 0.43 -21.03 24.38
CA ALA A 75 0.67 -20.40 25.66
C ALA A 75 -0.61 -20.12 26.48
N THR A 76 -1.75 -19.89 25.82
CA THR A 76 -2.96 -19.38 26.49
C THR A 76 -4.20 -20.25 26.30
N GLY A 77 -4.15 -21.27 25.43
CA GLY A 77 -5.32 -22.08 25.05
C GLY A 77 -6.37 -21.32 24.24
N LYS A 78 -6.14 -20.04 23.90
CA LYS A 78 -7.07 -19.20 23.12
C LYS A 78 -6.52 -18.99 21.72
N THR A 79 -7.33 -19.30 20.70
CA THR A 79 -6.97 -19.07 19.30
C THR A 79 -7.44 -17.69 18.83
N LEU A 80 -6.50 -16.83 18.44
CA LEU A 80 -6.81 -15.54 17.81
C LEU A 80 -6.86 -15.68 16.29
N VAL A 81 -8.01 -16.15 15.79
CA VAL A 81 -8.26 -16.44 14.36
C VAL A 81 -8.00 -15.22 13.45
N LEU A 82 -8.14 -14.01 13.99
CA LEU A 82 -7.92 -12.74 13.29
C LEU A 82 -6.48 -12.56 12.75
N LEU A 83 -5.49 -13.17 13.40
CA LEU A 83 -4.09 -13.06 12.98
C LEU A 83 -3.82 -13.71 11.61
N ALA A 84 -4.62 -14.71 11.22
CA ALA A 84 -4.47 -15.40 9.95
C ALA A 84 -5.28 -14.76 8.78
N LEU A 85 -6.24 -13.88 9.08
CA LEU A 85 -7.13 -13.25 8.08
C LEU A 85 -6.69 -11.84 7.67
N SER A 86 -5.52 -11.38 8.14
CA SER A 86 -5.08 -10.00 7.98
C SER A 86 -4.34 -9.78 6.66
N THR A 87 -5.00 -9.11 5.70
CA THR A 87 -4.50 -8.82 4.35
C THR A 87 -3.41 -7.71 4.27
N VAL A 88 -3.00 -7.14 5.40
CA VAL A 88 -2.11 -5.95 5.45
C VAL A 88 -1.07 -6.03 6.58
N CYS A 89 -0.01 -5.23 6.47
CA CYS A 89 1.17 -5.20 7.36
C CYS A 89 0.85 -4.97 8.85
N PHE A 90 -0.19 -4.21 9.17
CA PHE A 90 -0.66 -3.98 10.54
C PHE A 90 -2.19 -3.88 10.56
N ARG A 91 -2.85 -4.63 11.46
CA ARG A 91 -4.29 -4.54 11.72
C ARG A 91 -4.50 -4.53 13.24
N PHE A 92 -4.07 -3.43 13.88
CA PHE A 92 -4.39 -3.07 15.27
C PHE A 92 -4.18 -1.57 15.55
N TRP A 93 -4.52 -0.73 14.57
CA TRP A 93 -4.59 0.73 14.71
C TRP A 93 -5.80 1.25 13.92
N VAL A 94 -6.98 0.83 14.38
CA VAL A 94 -8.29 1.51 14.34
C VAL A 94 -9.13 0.80 15.39
#